data_AF-M1YGI9-F1
#
_entry.id   AF-M1YGI9-F1
#
_cell.length_a   1.000
_cell.length_b   1.000
_cell.length_c   1.000
_cell.angle_alpha   90.00
_cell.angle_beta   90.00
_cell.angle_gamma   90.00
#
_symmetry.space_group_name_H-M   'P 1'
#
loop_
_entity.id
_entity.type
_entity.pdbx_description
1 polymer ?
#
loop_
_entity_poly.entity_id
_entity_poly.type
_entity_poly.pdbx_seq_one_letter_code
_entity_poly.pdbx_strand_id
1 'polypeptide(L)'
;MWQRGAGFLLTCLLALTSTSCGKDEKQVALDDLKAGMAVVEYLTRHDILMISNFPHRYPRQRAKDFVKWVFSPRAQRVWPVTEAMIEANPDLEGWRNLPGHPLLPKTVQLVPNEPDPQYERQVVVKAGEGPDSIIAEAYLSPDTPPVFQREFSLPELQI
;
A
#
# COMPACT_ATOMS: atom_id res chain seq x y z
N MET A 1 24.99 73.57 19.84
CA MET A 1 25.21 72.19 20.34
C MET A 1 23.86 71.64 20.77
N TRP A 2 23.02 71.09 19.89
CA TRP A 2 23.03 69.71 19.37
C TRP A 2 23.26 68.66 20.46
N GLN A 3 22.19 68.00 20.91
CA GLN A 3 22.04 66.54 20.76
C GLN A 3 20.59 66.08 21.00
N ARG A 4 20.02 65.51 19.94
CA ARG A 4 18.81 64.68 19.93
C ARG A 4 19.21 63.28 20.43
N GLY A 5 18.44 62.72 21.36
CA GLY A 5 18.53 61.31 21.72
C GLY A 5 17.26 60.60 21.28
N ALA A 6 17.28 60.04 20.07
CA ALA A 6 16.21 59.23 19.52
C ALA A 6 16.19 57.86 20.21
N GLY A 7 15.09 57.54 20.90
CA GLY A 7 14.78 56.19 21.35
C GLY A 7 14.22 55.38 20.17
N PHE A 8 15.11 54.75 19.42
CA PHE A 8 14.81 53.69 18.47
C PHE A 8 15.47 52.43 19.03
N LEU A 9 14.69 51.35 19.20
CA LEU A 9 15.08 49.93 19.22
C LEU A 9 14.06 49.17 20.07
N LEU A 10 13.14 48.45 19.43
CA LEU A 10 13.35 47.02 19.19
C LEU A 10 12.15 46.49 18.41
N THR A 11 12.36 46.34 17.12
CA THR A 11 11.54 45.64 16.15
C THR A 11 11.22 44.24 16.69
N CYS A 12 9.93 43.95 16.89
CA CYS A 12 9.47 42.59 17.14
C CYS A 12 9.76 41.72 15.90
N LEU A 13 10.90 41.05 15.93
CA LEU A 13 11.11 39.76 15.28
C LEU A 13 10.05 38.80 15.81
N LEU A 14 9.13 38.34 14.96
CA LEU A 14 8.54 36.98 14.97
C LEU A 14 7.41 36.91 13.93
N ALA A 15 7.78 36.63 12.69
CA ALA A 15 6.89 36.03 11.70
C ALA A 15 7.67 34.95 10.95
N LEU A 16 8.10 33.94 11.72
CA LEU A 16 8.63 32.69 11.19
C LEU A 16 7.45 31.87 10.64
N THR A 17 7.29 31.95 9.32
CA THR A 17 7.07 30.82 8.41
C THR A 17 6.29 29.62 8.95
N SER A 18 4.99 29.54 8.67
CA SER A 18 4.21 28.31 8.79
C SER A 18 3.40 28.06 7.50
N THR A 19 4.10 27.82 6.39
CA THR A 19 3.51 27.27 5.16
C THR A 19 4.47 26.25 4.54
N SER A 20 4.71 25.16 5.25
CA SER A 20 5.29 23.94 4.68
C SER A 20 4.80 22.72 5.45
N CYS A 21 3.48 22.54 5.51
CA CYS A 21 2.84 21.44 6.26
C CYS A 21 1.80 20.76 5.36
N GLY A 22 2.26 20.11 4.28
CA GLY A 22 1.35 19.43 3.34
C GLY A 22 2.02 18.70 2.19
N LYS A 23 3.30 18.99 1.88
CA LYS A 23 4.07 18.19 0.90
C LYS A 23 4.47 16.82 1.46
N ASP A 24 4.72 16.72 2.76
CA ASP A 24 5.16 15.46 3.39
C ASP A 24 4.02 14.43 3.48
N GLU A 25 2.81 14.83 3.87
CA GLU A 25 1.70 13.89 4.05
C GLU A 25 1.28 13.22 2.73
N LYS A 26 1.16 14.00 1.65
CA LYS A 26 0.82 13.46 0.35
C LYS A 26 1.91 12.50 -0.16
N GLN A 27 3.18 12.83 0.07
CA GLN A 27 4.28 11.97 -0.33
C GLN A 27 4.28 10.64 0.45
N VAL A 28 4.10 10.71 1.77
CA VAL A 28 3.93 9.53 2.62
C VAL A 28 2.77 8.66 2.13
N ALA A 29 1.61 9.27 1.82
CA ALA A 29 0.47 8.52 1.30
C ALA A 29 0.77 7.82 -0.04
N LEU A 30 1.52 8.46 -0.94
CA LEU A 30 1.93 7.84 -2.19
C LEU A 30 2.92 6.70 -1.98
N ASP A 31 3.83 6.83 -1.01
CA ASP A 31 4.80 5.79 -0.69
C ASP A 31 4.14 4.58 0.00
N ASP A 32 3.15 4.82 0.88
CA ASP A 32 2.31 3.77 1.44
C ASP A 32 1.58 2.98 0.34
N LEU A 33 1.00 3.69 -0.64
CA LEU A 33 0.32 3.06 -1.77
C LEU A 33 1.28 2.25 -2.65
N LYS A 34 2.52 2.72 -2.86
CA LYS A 34 3.54 1.92 -3.56
C LYS A 34 3.89 0.64 -2.78
N ALA A 35 3.96 0.71 -1.46
CA ALA A 35 4.17 -0.48 -0.63
C ALA A 35 2.99 -1.46 -0.77
N GLY A 36 1.75 -0.97 -0.78
CA GLY A 36 0.56 -1.79 -1.07
C GLY A 36 0.62 -2.45 -2.45
N MET A 37 1.07 -1.73 -3.49
CA MET A 37 1.27 -2.29 -4.82
C MET A 37 2.37 -3.38 -4.83
N ALA A 38 3.47 -3.16 -4.10
CA ALA A 38 4.54 -4.14 -3.97
C ALA A 38 4.07 -5.43 -3.29
N VAL A 39 3.13 -5.35 -2.33
CA VAL A 39 2.48 -6.52 -1.74
C VAL A 39 1.73 -7.33 -2.80
N VAL A 40 0.96 -6.68 -3.69
CA VAL A 40 0.27 -7.40 -4.77
C VAL A 40 1.27 -8.06 -5.70
N GLU A 41 2.31 -7.34 -6.13
CA GLU A 41 3.39 -7.88 -6.96
C GLU A 41 4.03 -9.12 -6.30
N TYR A 42 4.36 -9.02 -5.02
CA TYR A 42 4.92 -10.12 -4.23
C TYR A 42 4.02 -11.35 -4.23
N LEU A 43 2.71 -11.18 -4.00
CA LEU A 43 1.74 -12.27 -3.96
C LEU A 43 1.51 -12.93 -5.32
N THR A 44 1.79 -12.22 -6.43
CA THR A 44 1.69 -12.78 -7.79
C THR A 44 2.94 -13.57 -8.23
N ARG A 45 4.04 -13.54 -7.45
CA ARG A 45 5.26 -14.25 -7.82
C ARG A 45 5.10 -15.77 -7.77
N HIS A 46 5.79 -16.45 -8.68
CA HIS A 46 5.74 -17.91 -8.80
C HIS A 46 6.12 -18.63 -7.50
N ASP A 47 7.26 -18.26 -6.90
CA ASP A 47 7.75 -18.87 -5.66
C ASP A 47 6.74 -18.72 -4.50
N ILE A 48 6.12 -17.55 -4.38
CA ILE A 48 5.12 -17.28 -3.35
C ILE A 48 3.83 -18.06 -3.59
N LEU A 49 3.36 -18.11 -4.84
CA LEU A 49 2.18 -18.88 -5.20
C LEU A 49 2.40 -20.39 -5.00
N MET A 50 3.58 -20.92 -5.31
CA MET A 50 3.92 -22.34 -5.14
C MET A 50 3.93 -22.79 -3.69
N ILE A 51 4.39 -21.96 -2.76
CA ILE A 51 4.39 -22.28 -1.32
C ILE A 51 3.03 -21.99 -0.65
N SER A 52 2.12 -21.35 -1.37
CA SER A 52 0.77 -21.09 -0.90
C SER A 52 -0.17 -22.28 -1.15
N ASN A 53 -1.41 -22.19 -0.68
CA ASN A 53 -2.45 -23.17 -1.01
C ASN A 53 -3.24 -22.83 -2.30
N PHE A 54 -2.84 -21.79 -3.03
CA PHE A 54 -3.49 -21.36 -4.27
C PHE A 54 -3.52 -22.46 -5.34
N PRO A 55 -2.38 -23.02 -5.80
CA PRO A 55 -2.35 -24.00 -6.89
C PRO A 55 -3.19 -25.25 -6.58
N HIS A 56 -3.16 -25.72 -5.34
CA HIS A 56 -3.94 -26.88 -4.90
C HIS A 56 -5.46 -26.60 -4.91
N ARG A 57 -5.88 -25.40 -4.49
CA ARG A 57 -7.32 -25.05 -4.41
C ARG A 57 -7.90 -24.66 -5.76
N TYR A 58 -7.10 -24.09 -6.66
CA TYR A 58 -7.52 -23.58 -7.95
C TYR A 58 -6.64 -24.14 -9.08
N PRO A 59 -6.88 -25.39 -9.53
CA PRO A 59 -6.03 -26.05 -10.53
C PRO A 59 -5.96 -25.33 -11.88
N ARG A 60 -6.94 -24.48 -12.20
CA ARG A 60 -6.96 -23.67 -13.42
C ARG A 60 -6.22 -22.34 -13.30
N GLN A 61 -5.86 -21.95 -12.08
CA GLN A 61 -4.97 -20.82 -11.77
C GLN A 61 -5.30 -19.50 -12.47
N ARG A 62 -6.59 -19.22 -12.69
CA ARG A 62 -7.00 -18.00 -13.39
C ARG A 62 -6.91 -16.78 -12.48
N ALA A 63 -6.80 -15.62 -13.09
CA ALA A 63 -6.85 -14.31 -12.46
C ALA A 63 -8.00 -14.16 -11.43
N LYS A 64 -9.22 -14.50 -11.83
CA LYS A 64 -10.39 -14.44 -10.93
C LYS A 64 -10.30 -15.42 -9.75
N ASP A 65 -9.63 -16.54 -9.95
CA ASP A 65 -9.43 -17.54 -8.91
C ASP A 65 -8.37 -17.03 -7.90
N PHE A 66 -7.35 -16.29 -8.37
CA PHE A 66 -6.39 -15.59 -7.52
C PHE A 66 -7.06 -14.49 -6.68
N VAL A 67 -7.90 -13.63 -7.28
CA VAL A 67 -8.66 -12.61 -6.52
C VAL A 67 -9.52 -13.29 -5.45
N LYS A 68 -10.24 -14.36 -5.80
CA LYS A 68 -11.02 -15.12 -4.81
C LYS A 68 -10.15 -15.74 -3.71
N TRP A 69 -8.94 -16.16 -4.05
CA TRP A 69 -8.01 -16.74 -3.10
C TRP A 69 -7.45 -15.71 -2.12
N VAL A 70 -6.91 -14.60 -2.61
CA VAL A 70 -6.20 -13.60 -1.78
C VAL A 70 -7.14 -12.96 -0.75
N PHE A 71 -8.42 -12.78 -1.11
CA PHE A 71 -9.46 -12.27 -0.21
C PHE A 71 -10.22 -13.38 0.55
N SER A 72 -9.76 -14.63 0.49
CA SER A 72 -10.39 -15.69 1.27
C SER A 72 -10.02 -15.56 2.75
N PRO A 73 -10.91 -15.95 3.70
CA PRO A 73 -10.59 -15.94 5.13
C PRO A 73 -9.35 -16.75 5.50
N ARG A 74 -8.96 -17.73 4.66
CA ARG A 74 -7.75 -18.53 4.89
C ARG A 74 -6.49 -17.79 4.46
N ALA A 75 -6.52 -17.11 3.31
CA ALA A 75 -5.38 -16.32 2.86
C ALA A 75 -5.17 -15.12 3.78
N GLN A 76 -6.23 -14.37 4.11
CA GLN A 76 -6.17 -13.17 4.95
C GLN A 76 -5.63 -13.38 6.38
N ARG A 77 -5.64 -14.62 6.89
CA ARG A 77 -5.02 -14.95 8.18
C ARG A 77 -3.50 -15.04 8.13
N VAL A 78 -2.94 -15.23 6.94
CA VAL A 78 -1.51 -15.47 6.72
C VAL A 78 -0.89 -14.33 5.90
N TRP A 79 -1.65 -13.78 4.96
CA TRP A 79 -1.20 -12.81 3.97
C TRP A 79 -2.25 -11.72 3.71
N PRO A 80 -1.84 -10.48 3.43
CA PRO A 80 -0.47 -9.99 3.59
C PRO A 80 -0.09 -9.83 5.07
N VAL A 81 1.20 -9.85 5.37
CA VAL A 81 1.67 -9.40 6.69
C VAL A 81 1.51 -7.88 6.74
N THR A 82 0.74 -7.39 7.70
CA THR A 82 0.46 -5.96 7.87
C THR A 82 1.29 -5.39 9.01
N GLU A 83 1.53 -4.08 8.98
CA GLU A 83 2.15 -3.40 10.12
C GLU A 83 1.35 -3.58 11.42
N ALA A 84 0.02 -3.58 11.32
CA ALA A 84 -0.86 -3.79 12.46
C ALA A 84 -0.70 -5.21 13.07
N MET A 85 -0.48 -6.23 12.23
CA MET A 85 -0.19 -7.59 12.71
C MET A 85 1.13 -7.66 13.48
N ILE A 86 2.15 -6.94 13.02
CA ILE A 86 3.45 -6.88 13.69
C ILE A 86 3.33 -6.11 15.02
N GLU A 87 2.63 -4.97 15.02
CA GLU A 87 2.36 -4.19 16.24
C GLU A 87 1.63 -5.03 17.30
N ALA A 88 0.71 -5.90 16.88
CA ALA A 88 -0.03 -6.80 17.77
C ALA A 88 0.73 -8.06 18.19
N ASN A 89 1.77 -8.47 17.44
CA ASN A 89 2.54 -9.67 17.71
C ASN A 89 4.05 -9.44 17.49
N PRO A 90 4.81 -9.17 18.56
CA PRO A 90 6.27 -8.94 18.50
C PRO A 90 7.08 -10.08 17.87
N ASP A 91 6.57 -11.32 17.87
CA ASP A 91 7.25 -12.45 17.22
C ASP A 91 7.36 -12.26 15.70
N LEU A 92 6.55 -11.38 15.12
CA LEU A 92 6.59 -11.04 13.70
C LEU A 92 7.55 -9.88 13.37
N GLU A 93 8.25 -9.29 14.36
CA GLU A 93 9.12 -8.13 14.12
C GLU A 93 10.24 -8.42 13.11
N GLY A 94 10.69 -9.69 13.04
CA GLY A 94 11.66 -10.16 12.05
C GLY A 94 11.22 -9.90 10.60
N TRP A 95 9.91 -9.84 10.32
CA TRP A 95 9.38 -9.58 8.97
C TRP A 95 9.72 -8.20 8.44
N ARG A 96 9.89 -7.18 9.29
CA ARG A 96 10.25 -5.82 8.84
C ARG A 96 11.58 -5.78 8.10
N ASN A 97 12.48 -6.70 8.44
CA ASN A 97 13.84 -6.74 7.93
C ASN A 97 14.05 -7.86 6.90
N LEU A 98 13.02 -8.64 6.57
CA LEU A 98 13.14 -9.71 5.58
C LEU A 98 13.28 -9.12 4.16
N PRO A 99 14.43 -9.29 3.49
CA PRO A 99 14.64 -8.71 2.17
C PRO A 99 13.65 -9.27 1.15
N GLY A 100 12.95 -8.38 0.43
CA GLY A 100 11.99 -8.77 -0.61
C GLY A 100 10.61 -9.22 -0.10
N HIS A 101 10.31 -9.02 1.18
CA HIS A 101 8.99 -9.25 1.78
C HIS A 101 8.34 -7.91 2.10
N PRO A 102 7.49 -7.36 1.21
CA PRO A 102 6.83 -6.09 1.46
C PRO A 102 5.80 -6.24 2.59
N LEU A 103 5.70 -5.21 3.42
CA LEU A 103 4.67 -5.09 4.45
C LEU A 103 3.56 -4.19 3.95
N LEU A 104 2.32 -4.54 4.28
CA LEU A 104 1.19 -3.65 4.02
C LEU A 104 1.13 -2.57 5.12
N PRO A 105 1.24 -1.28 4.77
CA PRO A 105 1.10 -0.19 5.73
C PRO A 105 -0.28 -0.20 6.36
N LYS A 106 -0.40 0.15 7.64
CA LYS A 106 -1.70 0.20 8.34
C LYS A 106 -2.68 1.22 7.77
N THR A 107 -2.17 2.18 7.01
CA THR A 107 -2.92 3.23 6.33
C THR A 107 -3.54 2.76 5.01
N VAL A 108 -3.17 1.61 4.47
CA VAL A 108 -3.61 1.10 3.16
C VAL A 108 -4.35 -0.21 3.32
N GLN A 109 -5.48 -0.33 2.61
CA GLN A 109 -6.25 -1.57 2.56
C GLN A 109 -6.16 -2.23 1.19
N LEU A 110 -6.09 -3.56 1.17
CA LEU A 110 -6.32 -4.32 -0.06
C LEU A 110 -7.81 -4.62 -0.18
N VAL A 111 -8.40 -4.38 -1.36
CA VAL A 111 -9.82 -4.65 -1.61
C VAL A 111 -10.05 -5.37 -2.94
N PRO A 112 -11.11 -6.20 -3.06
CA PRO A 112 -11.39 -6.93 -4.30
C PRO A 112 -12.22 -6.11 -5.29
N ASN A 113 -11.87 -6.21 -6.58
CA ASN A 113 -12.66 -5.79 -7.75
C ASN A 113 -12.87 -4.28 -7.92
N GLU A 114 -13.36 -3.58 -6.90
CA GLU A 114 -13.79 -2.18 -6.96
C GLU A 114 -13.34 -1.43 -5.69
N PRO A 115 -13.15 -0.10 -5.76
CA PRO A 115 -12.89 0.71 -4.58
C PRO A 115 -14.03 0.60 -3.55
N ASP A 116 -13.66 0.41 -2.29
CA ASP A 116 -14.60 0.36 -1.17
C ASP A 116 -14.69 1.74 -0.51
N PRO A 117 -15.88 2.36 -0.41
CA PRO A 117 -16.09 3.65 0.26
C PRO A 117 -15.68 3.67 1.75
N GLN A 118 -15.52 2.50 2.39
CA GLN A 118 -15.11 2.41 3.79
C GLN A 118 -13.63 2.74 4.03
N TYR A 119 -12.81 2.69 2.98
CA TYR A 119 -11.36 2.89 3.09
C TYR A 119 -10.94 4.07 2.23
N GLU A 120 -10.22 5.04 2.81
CA GLU A 120 -9.68 6.15 2.01
C GLU A 120 -8.59 5.64 1.06
N ARG A 121 -7.48 5.15 1.62
CA ARG A 121 -6.35 4.66 0.85
C ARG A 121 -6.44 3.17 0.66
N GLN A 122 -6.39 2.75 -0.59
CA GLN A 122 -6.61 1.35 -0.91
C GLN A 122 -5.90 0.94 -2.20
N VAL A 123 -5.57 -0.35 -2.28
CA VAL A 123 -5.16 -1.01 -3.51
C VAL A 123 -6.24 -2.01 -3.87
N VAL A 124 -6.95 -1.72 -4.95
CA VAL A 124 -7.94 -2.59 -5.55
C VAL A 124 -7.21 -3.65 -6.35
N VAL A 125 -7.54 -4.92 -6.11
CA VAL A 125 -7.01 -6.07 -6.86
C VAL A 125 -8.14 -6.74 -7.60
N LYS A 126 -8.03 -6.81 -8.93
CA LYS A 126 -9.07 -7.35 -9.81
C LYS A 126 -8.48 -8.19 -10.94
N ALA A 127 -9.31 -9.04 -11.54
CA ALA A 127 -8.91 -9.74 -12.76
C ALA A 127 -8.83 -8.74 -13.92
N GLY A 128 -7.79 -8.84 -14.74
CA GLY A 128 -7.67 -8.12 -15.99
C GLY A 128 -8.42 -8.78 -17.14
N GLU A 129 -8.08 -8.37 -18.36
CA GLU A 129 -8.78 -8.84 -19.56
C GLU A 129 -8.40 -10.29 -19.93
N GLY A 130 -7.16 -10.69 -19.62
CA GLY A 130 -6.65 -12.03 -19.85
C GLY A 130 -7.00 -13.05 -18.74
N PRO A 131 -6.92 -14.36 -19.02
CA PRO A 131 -7.22 -15.40 -18.04
C PRO A 131 -6.23 -15.45 -16.87
N ASP A 132 -5.04 -14.91 -17.03
CA ASP A 132 -3.89 -14.88 -16.12
C ASP A 132 -3.51 -13.45 -15.70
N SER A 133 -4.24 -12.44 -16.17
CA SER A 133 -3.95 -11.04 -15.89
C SER A 133 -4.59 -10.57 -14.58
N ILE A 134 -3.81 -9.96 -13.70
CA ILE A 134 -4.26 -9.27 -12.49
C ILE A 134 -3.98 -7.78 -12.66
N ILE A 135 -4.98 -6.94 -12.39
CA ILE A 135 -4.81 -5.49 -12.32
C ILE A 135 -4.83 -5.09 -10.86
N ALA A 136 -3.82 -4.31 -10.46
CA ALA A 136 -3.84 -3.58 -9.21
C ALA A 136 -3.93 -2.07 -9.47
N GLU A 137 -4.81 -1.41 -8.73
CA GLU A 137 -5.08 0.01 -8.83
C GLU A 137 -5.01 0.63 -7.44
N ALA A 138 -4.15 1.63 -7.27
CA ALA A 138 -3.95 2.32 -6.00
C ALA A 138 -4.72 3.63 -5.99
N TYR A 139 -5.49 3.85 -4.94
CA TYR A 139 -6.38 5.00 -4.76
C TYR A 139 -5.99 5.76 -3.51
N LEU A 140 -5.91 7.10 -3.62
CA LEU A 140 -5.87 7.98 -2.45
C LEU A 140 -7.27 8.17 -1.83
N SER A 141 -8.30 8.01 -2.65
CA SER A 141 -9.71 8.08 -2.26
C SER A 141 -10.56 7.25 -3.24
N PRO A 142 -11.60 6.53 -2.78
CA PRO A 142 -12.42 5.62 -3.61
C PRO A 142 -13.19 6.30 -4.75
N ASP A 143 -13.46 7.60 -4.63
CA ASP A 143 -14.21 8.42 -5.57
C ASP A 143 -13.34 9.11 -6.63
N THR A 144 -12.02 8.93 -6.55
CA THR A 144 -11.05 9.50 -7.50
C THR A 144 -10.46 8.42 -8.41
N PRO A 145 -9.96 8.78 -9.60
CA PRO A 145 -9.20 7.84 -10.43
C PRO A 145 -7.95 7.30 -9.70
N PRO A 146 -7.49 6.08 -10.03
CA PRO A 146 -6.31 5.52 -9.39
C PRO A 146 -5.06 6.36 -9.69
N VAL A 147 -4.24 6.56 -8.66
CA VAL A 147 -2.95 7.27 -8.77
C VAL A 147 -1.84 6.37 -9.30
N PHE A 148 -1.96 5.06 -9.11
CA PHE A 148 -1.12 4.04 -9.75
C PHE A 148 -2.00 2.93 -10.30
N GLN A 149 -1.62 2.40 -11.46
CA GLN A 149 -2.23 1.22 -12.04
C GLN A 149 -1.14 0.35 -12.62
N ARG A 150 -1.20 -0.95 -12.35
CA ARG A 150 -0.28 -1.92 -12.92
C ARG A 150 -0.97 -3.24 -13.18
N GLU A 151 -0.61 -3.85 -14.29
CA GLU A 151 -1.01 -5.20 -14.64
C GLU A 151 0.12 -6.19 -14.32
N PHE A 152 -0.24 -7.33 -13.76
CA PHE A 152 0.64 -8.43 -13.40
C PHE A 152 0.15 -9.71 -14.09
N SER A 153 1.07 -10.49 -14.63
CA SER A 153 0.76 -11.81 -15.16
C SER A 153 0.95 -12.85 -14.06
N LEU A 154 -0.05 -13.71 -13.87
CA LEU A 154 0.12 -14.90 -13.06
C LEU A 154 1.04 -15.88 -13.80
N PRO A 155 2.09 -16.39 -13.14
CA PRO A 155 2.94 -17.39 -13.74
C PRO A 155 2.20 -18.72 -13.87
N GLU A 156 2.58 -19.52 -14.86
CA GLU A 156 2.15 -20.91 -14.95
C GLU A 156 2.77 -21.71 -13.78
N LEU A 157 1.94 -22.31 -12.93
CA LEU A 157 2.40 -23.13 -11.82
C LEU A 157 2.33 -24.60 -12.23
N GLN A 158 3.48 -25.26 -12.38
CA GLN A 158 3.57 -26.70 -12.59
C GLN A 158 3.50 -27.40 -11.22
N ILE A 159 2.43 -28.15 -10.98
CA ILE A 159 2.16 -28.87 -9.71
C ILE A 159 2.52 -30.34 -9.87
#